data_AF-N2B976-F1
#
_entry.id   AF-N2B976-F1
#
_cell.length_a   1.000
_cell.length_b   1.000
_cell.length_c   1.000
_cell.angle_alpha   90.00
_cell.angle_beta   90.00
_cell.angle_gamma   90.00
#
_symmetry.space_group_name_H-M   'P 1'
#
loop_
_entity.id
_entity.type
_entity.pdbx_description
1 polymer ?
#
loop_
_entity_poly.entity_id
_entity_poly.type
_entity_poly.pdbx_seq_one_letter_code
_entity_poly.pdbx_strand_id
1 'polypeptide(L)' 'MGFKKLSEQGNTEESFINSARGETSTNIVLKKAKKNKPFTINFTEDELNEIRLEAQKLKMNVSQYMRFKIFNT' A
#
# COMPACT_ATOMS: atom_id res chain seq x y z
N MET A 1 37.51 -14.51 -3.11
CA MET A 1 36.27 -14.91 -3.80
C MET A 1 35.41 -15.67 -2.79
N GLY A 2 34.34 -15.06 -2.28
CA GLY A 2 33.46 -15.70 -1.30
C GLY A 2 32.20 -16.21 -1.99
N PHE A 3 32.01 -17.53 -2.04
CA PHE A 3 30.75 -18.14 -2.47
C PHE A 3 29.66 -17.86 -1.43
N LYS A 4 28.58 -17.17 -1.83
CA LYS A 4 27.36 -17.07 -1.01
C LYS A 4 26.61 -18.39 -1.08
N LYS A 5 26.51 -19.10 0.05
CA LYS A 5 25.62 -20.24 0.22
C LYS A 5 24.17 -19.75 0.19
N LEU A 6 23.40 -20.24 -0.78
CA LEU A 6 21.95 -20.08 -0.82
C LEU A 6 21.36 -20.96 0.28
N SER A 7 20.81 -20.32 1.31
CA SER A 7 20.05 -20.99 2.35
C SER A 7 18.84 -21.70 1.74
N GLU A 8 18.68 -22.95 2.13
CA GLU A 8 17.59 -23.86 1.81
C GLU A 8 16.23 -23.20 2.07
N GLN A 9 15.58 -22.72 1.02
CA GLN A 9 14.16 -22.37 1.03
C GLN A 9 13.47 -23.19 -0.05
N GLY A 10 13.00 -24.38 0.37
CA GLY A 10 11.89 -25.13 -0.23
C GLY A 10 11.83 -25.15 -1.76
N ASN A 11 12.81 -25.75 -2.42
CA ASN A 11 12.73 -26.05 -3.84
C ASN A 11 11.83 -27.29 -4.03
N THR A 12 10.53 -27.10 -4.19
CA THR A 12 9.71 -28.13 -4.83
C THR A 12 10.15 -28.21 -6.29
N GLU A 13 10.51 -29.41 -6.77
CA GLU A 13 10.98 -29.65 -8.15
C GLU A 13 9.99 -29.09 -9.19
N GLU A 14 8.71 -29.16 -8.86
CA GLU A 14 7.60 -28.55 -9.60
C GLU A 14 7.82 -27.04 -9.84
N SER A 15 8.36 -26.29 -8.87
CA SER A 15 8.62 -24.85 -9.03
C SER A 15 9.76 -24.56 -10.01
N PHE A 16 10.76 -25.45 -10.09
CA PHE A 16 11.85 -25.37 -11.07
C PHE A 16 11.35 -25.67 -12.49
N ILE A 17 10.55 -26.73 -12.63
CA ILE A 17 10.00 -27.16 -13.94
C ILE A 17 9.02 -26.11 -14.47
N ASN A 18 8.16 -25.56 -13.62
CA ASN A 18 7.18 -24.54 -14.02
C ASN A 18 7.85 -23.22 -14.43
N SER A 19 8.97 -22.87 -13.80
CA SER A 19 9.78 -21.69 -14.18
C SER A 19 10.45 -21.89 -15.55
N ALA A 20 10.93 -23.09 -15.86
CA ALA A 20 11.54 -23.42 -17.16
C ALA A 20 10.51 -23.50 -18.31
N ARG A 21 9.26 -23.87 -18.00
CA ARG A 21 8.15 -23.93 -18.96
C ARG A 21 7.47 -22.59 -19.22
N GLY A 22 7.84 -21.53 -18.49
CA GLY A 22 7.22 -20.22 -18.61
C GLY A 22 5.81 -20.14 -18.01
N GLU A 23 5.36 -21.19 -17.32
CA GLU A 23 4.08 -21.22 -16.62
C GLU A 23 4.24 -20.58 -15.24
N THR A 24 4.42 -19.25 -15.22
CA THR A 24 4.26 -18.48 -13.98
C THR A 24 2.76 -18.42 -13.68
N SER A 25 2.27 -19.38 -12.92
CA SER A 25 0.86 -19.46 -12.53
C SER A 25 0.35 -18.09 -12.04
N THR A 26 -0.79 -17.73 -12.62
CA THR A 26 -1.50 -16.46 -12.62
C THR A 26 -2.11 -16.09 -11.27
N ASN A 27 -1.33 -16.13 -10.20
CA ASN A 27 -1.70 -15.57 -8.91
C ASN A 27 -0.73 -14.46 -8.53
N ILE A 28 -0.59 -13.48 -9.43
CA ILE A 28 -0.33 -12.13 -8.95
C ILE A 28 -1.60 -11.73 -8.21
N VAL A 29 -1.68 -12.05 -6.92
CA VAL A 29 -2.43 -11.21 -6.00
C VAL A 29 -1.85 -9.84 -6.27
N LEU A 30 -2.55 -9.04 -7.08
CA LEU A 30 -2.24 -7.64 -7.30
C LEU A 30 -2.21 -7.08 -5.89
N LYS A 31 -1.02 -7.00 -5.28
CA LYS A 31 -0.81 -6.35 -4.00
C LYS A 31 -1.45 -5.01 -4.23
N LYS A 32 -2.66 -4.79 -3.68
CA LYS A 32 -3.41 -3.54 -3.88
C LYS A 32 -2.39 -2.46 -3.61
N ALA A 33 -1.98 -1.77 -4.68
CA ALA A 33 -0.84 -0.88 -4.59
C ALA A 33 -1.19 0.07 -3.46
N LYS A 34 -0.41 0.05 -2.37
CA LYS A 34 -0.70 0.92 -1.22
C LYS A 34 -0.83 2.31 -1.82
N LYS A 35 -1.98 2.97 -1.64
CA LYS A 35 -2.27 4.30 -2.19
C LYS A 35 -1.35 5.31 -1.49
N ASN A 36 -0.09 5.29 -1.88
CA ASN A 36 1.03 6.01 -1.31
C ASN A 36 1.37 7.25 -2.14
N LYS A 37 0.54 7.58 -3.14
CA LYS A 37 0.71 8.81 -3.92
C LYS A 37 0.47 9.99 -2.96
N PRO A 38 1.48 10.82 -2.69
CA PRO A 38 1.28 12.02 -1.90
C PRO A 38 0.46 13.01 -2.72
N PHE A 39 -0.38 13.77 -2.03
CA PHE A 39 -1.09 14.91 -2.60
C PHE A 39 -1.12 16.02 -1.57
N THR A 40 -1.12 17.26 -2.04
CA THR A 40 -1.11 18.45 -1.20
C THR A 40 -2.42 19.18 -1.39
N ILE A 41 -3.04 19.62 -0.30
CA ILE A 41 -4.20 20.49 -0.31
C ILE A 41 -3.88 21.67 0.58
N ASN A 42 -4.07 22.87 0.05
CA ASN A 42 -3.86 24.10 0.77
C ASN A 42 -5.20 24.58 1.32
N PHE A 43 -5.19 25.05 2.57
CA PHE A 43 -6.34 25.60 3.25
C PHE A 43 -5.96 26.98 3.79
N THR A 44 -6.97 27.83 3.93
CA THR A 44 -6.89 29.01 4.78
C THR A 44 -6.91 28.61 6.27
N GLU A 45 -6.54 29.52 7.17
CA GLU A 45 -6.52 29.22 8.60
C GLU A 45 -7.91 28.87 9.15
N ASP A 46 -8.94 29.56 8.69
CA ASP A 46 -10.33 29.35 9.11
C ASP A 46 -10.84 27.96 8.67
N GLU A 47 -10.64 27.61 7.40
CA GLU A 47 -11.00 26.29 6.86
C GLU A 47 -10.30 25.16 7.62
N LEU A 48 -9.02 25.34 7.95
CA LEU A 48 -8.25 24.31 8.66
C LEU A 48 -8.76 24.12 10.09
N ASN A 49 -9.22 25.19 10.74
CA ASN A 49 -9.83 25.11 12.08
C ASN A 49 -11.16 24.36 12.05
N GLU A 50 -12.01 24.62 11.06
CA GLU A 50 -13.27 23.88 10.88
C GLU A 50 -13.00 22.38 10.66
N ILE A 51 -12.06 22.05 9.77
CA ILE A 51 -11.66 20.67 9.49
C ILE A 51 -11.13 19.98 10.75
N ARG A 52 -10.35 20.67 11.58
CA ARG A 52 -9.85 20.13 12.86
C ARG A 52 -11.00 19.82 13.83
N LEU A 53 -11.98 20.72 13.95
CA LEU A 53 -13.15 20.52 14.80
C LEU A 53 -13.98 19.33 14.34
N GLU A 54 -14.22 19.19 13.03
CA GLU A 54 -14.93 18.04 12.47
C GLU A 54 -14.18 16.72 12.65
N ALA A 55 -12.86 16.73 12.43
CA ALA A 55 -12.01 15.57 12.64
C ALA A 55 -12.03 15.13 14.12
N GLN A 56 -11.99 16.08 15.07
CA GLN A 56 -12.09 15.80 16.50
C GLN A 56 -13.43 15.20 16.90
N LYS A 57 -14.56 15.71 16.36
CA LYS A 57 -15.89 15.13 16.59
C LYS A 57 -15.95 13.65 16.22
N LEU A 58 -15.28 13.27 15.13
CA LEU A 58 -15.20 11.89 14.63
C LEU A 58 -14.06 11.07 15.24
N LYS A 59 -13.26 11.65 16.15
CA LYS A 59 -12.06 11.05 16.74
C LYS A 59 -11.05 10.55 15.67
N MET A 60 -10.93 11.29 14.57
CA MET A 60 -10.00 10.98 13.48
C MET A 60 -8.87 12.01 13.40
N ASN A 61 -7.71 11.59 12.89
CA ASN A 61 -6.67 12.54 12.51
C ASN A 61 -7.11 13.34 11.28
N VAL A 62 -6.70 14.62 11.20
CA VAL A 62 -7.04 15.50 10.06
C VAL A 62 -6.72 14.85 8.71
N SER A 63 -5.55 14.21 8.57
CA SER A 63 -5.19 13.53 7.31
C SER A 63 -6.07 12.31 6.99
N GLN A 64 -6.56 11.60 8.01
CA GLN A 64 -7.50 10.49 7.82
C GLN A 64 -8.89 11.02 7.47
N TYR A 65 -9.35 12.06 8.17
CA TYR A 65 -10.61 12.74 7.91
C TYR A 65 -10.66 13.28 6.48
N MET A 66 -9.59 13.95 6.01
CA MET A 66 -9.51 14.44 4.63
C MET A 66 -9.60 13.31 3.60
N ARG A 67 -8.90 12.19 3.82
CA ARG A 67 -9.00 11.03 2.92
C ARG A 67 -10.40 10.43 2.93
N PHE A 68 -11.02 10.32 4.10
CA PHE A 68 -12.40 9.87 4.23
C PHE A 68 -13.32 10.80 3.44
N LYS A 69 -13.26 12.11 3.67
CA LYS A 69 -14.12 13.07 2.98
C LYS A 69 -13.95 13.06 1.45
N ILE A 70 -12.72 12.96 0.95
CA ILE A 70 -12.41 13.01 -0.49
C ILE A 70 -12.77 11.70 -1.21
N PHE A 71 -12.55 10.55 -0.57
CA PHE A 71 -12.66 9.24 -1.22
C PHE A 71 -13.86 8.41 -0.76
N ASN A 72 -14.74 8.95 0.11
CA ASN A 72 -15.97 8.27 0.55
C ASN A 72 -17.16 8.51 -0.39
N THR A 73 -16.89 8.75 -1.67
CA THR A 73 -17.85 8.67 -2.79
C THR A 73 -18.08 7.23 -3.20
#